data_AF-A0A0K8Q0R4-F1
#
_entry.id   AF-A0A0K8Q0R4-F1
#
_cell.length_a   1.000
_cell.length_b   1.000
_cell.length_c   1.000
_cell.angle_alpha   90.00
_cell.angle_beta   90.00
_cell.angle_gamma   90.00
#
_symmetry.space_group_name_H-M   'P 1'
#
loop_
_entity.id
_entity.type
_entity.pdbx_description
1 polymer ?
#
loop_
_entity_poly.entity_id
_entity_poly.type
_entity_poly.pdbx_seq_one_letter_code
_entity_poly.pdbx_strand_id
1 'polypeptide(L)'
;MLATTAKPADSLVAHRRRQKFGQRMEPFVYLAPTLILLGVFVLYPVLRSLWLSVNEASILGGITGFVGVSNYLDIFTDENFSHYALTSAAWTFGAVGLQLALGMCGALLLNQRIPLRGAVRGLVMIPWATPSVLVA
;
A
#
# COMPACT_ATOMS: atom_id res chain seq x y z
N MET A 1 -66.00 14.39 38.11
CA MET A 1 -66.11 14.85 36.70
C MET A 1 -64.71 15.25 36.27
N LEU A 2 -64.01 14.34 35.57
CA LEU A 2 -63.66 14.47 34.14
C LEU A 2 -62.71 15.65 33.90
N ALA A 3 -61.48 15.54 33.40
CA ALA A 3 -60.84 14.49 32.64
C ALA A 3 -59.32 14.63 32.76
N THR A 4 -58.66 13.48 32.85
CA THR A 4 -57.26 13.32 32.43
C THR A 4 -57.16 13.66 30.94
N THR A 5 -56.34 14.63 30.57
CA THR A 5 -56.00 14.89 29.16
C THR A 5 -54.53 14.56 28.95
N ALA A 6 -54.27 13.27 28.76
CA ALA A 6 -53.05 12.80 28.11
C ALA A 6 -53.04 13.24 26.63
N LYS A 7 -51.93 13.82 26.17
CA LYS A 7 -51.73 14.34 24.81
C LYS A 7 -50.22 14.20 24.45
N PRO A 8 -49.88 13.70 23.26
CA PRO A 8 -49.61 12.29 23.01
C PRO A 8 -48.09 12.01 22.91
N ALA A 9 -47.68 10.82 23.31
CA ALA A 9 -46.30 10.33 23.19
C ALA A 9 -45.91 9.89 21.76
N ASP A 10 -46.72 10.22 20.74
CA ASP A 10 -46.62 9.64 19.40
C ASP A 10 -45.80 10.48 18.41
N SER A 11 -45.40 11.71 18.76
CA SER A 11 -44.60 12.56 17.88
C SER A 11 -43.10 12.24 17.88
N LEU A 12 -42.61 11.47 18.87
CA LEU A 12 -41.17 11.17 19.00
C LEU A 12 -40.72 9.92 18.25
N VAL A 13 -41.66 9.09 17.76
CA VAL A 13 -41.34 7.77 17.18
C VAL A 13 -41.26 7.80 15.65
N ALA A 14 -41.90 8.77 14.99
CA ALA A 14 -42.05 8.79 13.53
C ALA A 14 -40.80 9.24 12.74
N HIS A 15 -39.78 9.83 13.36
CA HIS A 15 -38.58 10.33 12.66
C HIS A 15 -37.40 9.35 12.58
N ARG A 16 -37.47 8.18 13.22
CA ARG A 16 -36.32 7.25 13.32
C ARG A 16 -36.20 6.22 12.20
N ARG A 17 -37.13 6.17 11.24
CA ARG A 17 -37.26 5.04 10.30
C ARG A 17 -36.84 5.28 8.84
N ARG A 18 -36.37 6.48 8.48
CA ARG A 18 -35.94 6.79 7.09
C ARG A 18 -34.42 6.72 6.83
N GLN A 19 -33.60 6.39 7.81
CA GLN A 19 -32.13 6.46 7.70
C GLN A 19 -31.40 5.17 7.30
N LYS A 20 -32.08 4.07 6.96
CA LYS A 20 -31.39 2.77 6.77
C LYS A 20 -30.98 2.40 5.33
N PHE A 21 -31.27 3.24 4.33
CA PHE A 21 -30.87 2.95 2.94
C PHE A 21 -29.79 3.90 2.38
N GLY A 22 -29.70 5.15 2.87
CA GLY A 22 -28.60 6.09 2.54
C GLY A 22 -27.26 5.74 3.22
N GLN A 23 -27.32 5.15 4.43
CA GLN A 23 -26.12 4.78 5.22
C GLN A 23 -25.28 3.65 4.60
N ARG A 24 -25.78 2.93 3.60
CA ARG A 24 -25.04 1.83 2.95
C ARG A 24 -24.12 2.32 1.83
N MET A 25 -24.38 3.50 1.26
CA MET A 25 -23.60 4.10 0.16
C MET A 25 -22.73 5.28 0.59
N GLU A 26 -23.06 5.95 1.70
CA GLU A 26 -22.25 7.03 2.28
C GLU A 26 -20.76 6.67 2.43
N PRO A 27 -20.37 5.47 2.90
CA PRO A 27 -18.95 5.10 2.98
C PRO A 27 -18.27 5.04 1.61
N PHE A 28 -18.96 4.52 0.58
CA PHE A 28 -18.38 4.38 -0.76
C PHE A 28 -18.12 5.73 -1.43
N VAL A 29 -18.91 6.76 -1.13
CA VAL A 29 -18.69 8.12 -1.66
C VAL A 29 -17.41 8.74 -1.09
N TYR A 30 -17.11 8.51 0.19
CA TYR A 30 -15.85 8.95 0.79
C TYR A 30 -14.64 8.15 0.31
N LEU A 31 -14.82 6.86 0.00
CA LEU A 31 -13.78 6.03 -0.58
C LEU A 31 -13.56 6.29 -2.09
N ALA A 32 -14.58 6.78 -2.79
CA ALA A 32 -14.56 6.99 -4.24
C ALA A 32 -13.34 7.78 -4.75
N PRO A 33 -12.98 8.97 -4.23
CA PRO A 33 -11.83 9.71 -4.75
C PRO A 33 -10.52 8.94 -4.60
N THR A 34 -10.32 8.25 -3.47
CA THR A 34 -9.13 7.41 -3.24
C THR A 34 -9.10 6.22 -4.18
N LEU A 35 -10.25 5.55 -4.39
CA LEU A 35 -10.34 4.40 -5.30
C LEU A 35 -10.14 4.82 -6.76
N ILE A 36 -10.64 5.98 -7.17
CA ILE A 36 -10.42 6.53 -8.52
C ILE A 36 -8.94 6.81 -8.73
N LEU A 37 -8.28 7.49 -7.77
CA LEU A 37 -6.85 7.78 -7.86
C LEU A 37 -6.02 6.49 -7.92
N LEU A 38 -6.32 5.51 -7.06
CA LEU A 38 -5.66 4.20 -7.09
C LEU A 38 -5.90 3.49 -8.44
N GLY A 39 -7.12 3.55 -8.96
CA GLY A 39 -7.47 3.00 -10.27
C GLY A 39 -6.64 3.60 -11.40
N VAL A 40 -6.51 4.93 -11.44
CA VAL A 40 -5.82 5.64 -12.52
C VAL A 40 -4.30 5.53 -12.40
N PHE A 41 -3.74 5.65 -11.20
CA PHE A 41 -2.29 5.75 -11.01
C PHE A 41 -1.61 4.43 -10.68
N VAL A 42 -2.36 3.44 -10.18
CA VAL A 42 -1.81 2.12 -9.83
C VAL A 42 -2.38 1.05 -10.75
N LEU A 43 -3.71 0.94 -10.82
CA LEU A 43 -4.32 -0.18 -11.55
C LEU A 43 -4.13 -0.06 -13.06
N TYR A 44 -4.33 1.13 -13.64
CA TYR A 44 -4.12 1.36 -15.07
C TYR A 44 -2.69 1.02 -15.55
N PRO A 45 -1.60 1.54 -14.94
CA PRO A 45 -0.25 1.18 -15.39
C PRO A 45 0.07 -0.30 -15.15
N VAL A 46 -0.44 -0.92 -14.08
CA VAL A 46 -0.26 -2.37 -13.86
C VAL A 46 -0.92 -3.17 -14.97
N LEU A 47 -2.18 -2.88 -15.30
CA LEU A 47 -2.89 -3.56 -16.38
C LEU A 47 -2.20 -3.33 -17.73
N ARG A 48 -1.72 -2.11 -17.98
CA ARG A 48 -0.95 -1.78 -19.18
C ARG A 48 0.36 -2.56 -19.23
N SER A 49 1.08 -2.69 -18.11
CA SER A 49 2.31 -3.49 -18.02
C SER A 49 2.06 -4.98 -18.23
N LEU A 50 0.95 -5.52 -17.69
CA LEU A 50 0.55 -6.91 -17.95
C LEU A 50 0.16 -7.14 -19.42
N TRP A 51 -0.50 -6.15 -20.03
CA TRP A 51 -0.78 -6.20 -21.46
C TRP A 51 0.51 -6.14 -22.28
N LEU A 52 1.47 -5.30 -21.90
CA LEU A 52 2.77 -5.22 -22.57
C LEU A 52 3.62 -6.47 -22.35
N SER A 53 3.52 -7.16 -21.22
CA SER A 53 4.36 -8.35 -20.96
C SER A 53 4.00 -9.56 -21.84
N VAL A 54 2.77 -9.64 -22.34
CA VAL A 54 2.31 -10.69 -23.28
C VAL A 54 2.42 -10.28 -24.76
N ASN A 55 2.80 -9.03 -25.01
CA ASN A 55 2.95 -8.48 -26.36
C ASN A 55 4.43 -8.15 -26.62
N GLU A 56 4.79 -8.08 -27.89
CA GLU A 56 6.12 -7.63 -28.30
C GLU A 56 6.06 -6.10 -28.35
N ALA A 57 6.79 -5.46 -27.44
CA ALA A 57 6.82 -4.02 -27.33
C ALA A 57 8.12 -3.49 -27.93
N SER A 58 8.02 -2.72 -29.01
CA SER A 58 9.17 -2.02 -29.59
C SER A 58 9.62 -0.88 -28.67
N ILE A 59 10.95 -0.66 -28.61
CA ILE A 59 11.59 0.42 -27.82
C ILE A 59 11.07 1.80 -28.23
N LEU A 60 10.62 1.98 -29.48
CA LEU A 60 10.06 3.24 -29.98
C LEU A 60 8.58 3.45 -29.62
N GLY A 61 7.97 2.52 -28.87
CA GLY A 61 6.59 2.64 -28.40
C GLY A 61 5.60 2.15 -29.44
N GLY A 62 5.43 0.83 -29.52
CA GLY A 62 4.40 0.21 -30.34
C GLY A 62 4.34 -1.29 -30.06
N ILE A 63 3.12 -1.84 -30.04
CA ILE A 63 2.93 -3.29 -29.99
C ILE A 63 3.11 -3.81 -31.42
N THR A 64 4.16 -4.59 -31.66
CA THR A 64 4.46 -5.17 -32.97
C THR A 64 3.71 -6.48 -33.21
N GLY A 65 3.38 -7.21 -32.15
CA GLY A 65 2.61 -8.45 -32.22
C GLY A 65 2.27 -9.04 -30.86
N PHE A 66 1.35 -10.01 -30.83
CA PHE A 66 1.04 -10.81 -29.64
C PHE A 66 1.94 -12.05 -29.62
N VAL A 67 2.82 -12.13 -28.62
CA VAL A 67 3.83 -13.19 -28.45
C VAL A 67 3.47 -14.17 -27.33
N GLY A 68 2.40 -13.88 -26.57
CA GLY A 68 1.90 -14.75 -25.53
C GLY A 68 2.90 -14.89 -24.38
N VAL A 69 3.51 -16.07 -24.25
CA VAL A 69 4.42 -16.40 -23.13
C VAL A 69 5.90 -16.41 -23.51
N SER A 70 6.26 -16.13 -24.77
CA SER A 70 7.66 -16.22 -25.21
C SER A 70 8.59 -15.29 -24.41
N ASN A 71 8.15 -14.07 -24.13
CA ASN A 71 8.89 -13.09 -23.30
C ASN A 71 9.28 -13.66 -21.93
N TYR A 72 8.47 -14.54 -21.35
CA TYR A 72 8.78 -15.19 -20.08
C TYR A 72 9.78 -16.33 -20.26
N LEU A 73 9.61 -17.15 -21.30
CA LEU A 73 10.53 -18.25 -21.61
C LEU A 73 11.94 -17.73 -21.90
N ASP A 74 12.05 -16.64 -22.65
CA ASP A 74 13.33 -16.02 -23.01
C ASP A 74 14.14 -15.64 -21.76
N ILE A 75 13.47 -15.10 -20.73
CA ILE A 75 14.08 -14.76 -19.45
C ILE A 75 14.62 -16.01 -18.73
N PHE A 76 13.86 -17.12 -18.73
CA PHE A 76 14.28 -18.35 -18.06
C PHE A 76 15.38 -19.10 -18.82
N THR A 77 15.51 -18.87 -20.13
CA THR A 77 16.60 -19.43 -20.94
C THR A 77 17.87 -18.58 -20.95
N ASP A 78 17.83 -17.35 -20.43
CA ASP A 78 19.00 -16.49 -20.30
C ASP A 78 19.95 -17.04 -19.24
N GLU A 79 21.21 -17.27 -19.62
CA GLU A 79 22.27 -17.80 -18.77
C GLU A 79 22.54 -16.88 -17.56
N ASN A 80 22.33 -15.56 -17.72
CA ASN A 80 22.58 -14.58 -16.67
C ASN A 80 21.42 -14.41 -15.69
N PHE A 81 20.21 -14.85 -16.04
CA PHE A 81 19.02 -14.65 -15.20
C PHE A 81 19.19 -15.25 -13.82
N SER A 82 19.72 -16.47 -13.74
CA SER A 82 19.98 -17.17 -12.47
C SER A 82 20.97 -16.40 -11.58
N HIS A 83 22.02 -15.84 -12.18
CA HIS A 83 23.03 -15.05 -11.47
C HIS A 83 22.46 -13.75 -10.91
N TYR A 84 21.69 -13.01 -11.72
CA TYR A 84 21.03 -11.78 -11.28
C TYR A 84 19.97 -12.04 -10.20
N ALA A 85 19.19 -13.12 -10.35
CA ALA A 85 18.19 -13.51 -9.37
C ALA A 85 18.83 -13.86 -8.02
N LEU A 86 19.90 -14.65 -8.02
CA LEU A 86 20.63 -15.01 -6.79
C LEU A 86 21.30 -13.82 -6.14
N THR A 87 21.94 -12.94 -6.93
CA THR A 87 22.58 -11.73 -6.41
C THR A 87 21.55 -10.79 -5.78
N SER A 88 20.42 -10.58 -6.45
CA SER A 88 19.32 -9.74 -5.93
C SER A 88 18.69 -10.34 -4.66
N ALA A 89 18.51 -11.66 -4.62
CA ALA A 89 18.00 -12.36 -3.45
C ALA A 89 18.99 -12.24 -2.28
N ALA A 90 20.28 -12.54 -2.50
CA ALA A 90 21.31 -12.44 -1.48
C ALA A 90 21.42 -11.01 -0.93
N TRP A 91 21.36 -10.00 -1.80
CA TRP A 91 21.32 -8.59 -1.39
C TRP A 91 20.08 -8.29 -0.54
N THR A 92 18.89 -8.71 -0.99
CA THR A 92 17.62 -8.44 -0.29
C THR A 92 17.59 -9.10 1.09
N PHE A 93 17.89 -10.40 1.17
CA PHE A 93 17.90 -11.12 2.44
C PHE A 93 19.02 -10.64 3.36
N GLY A 94 20.20 -10.34 2.82
CA GLY A 94 21.30 -9.77 3.59
C GLY A 94 20.96 -8.40 4.17
N ALA A 95 20.43 -7.50 3.34
CA ALA A 95 20.05 -6.15 3.76
C ALA A 95 18.91 -6.16 4.78
N VAL A 96 17.82 -6.88 4.50
CA VAL A 96 16.67 -6.98 5.40
C VAL A 96 17.06 -7.71 6.69
N GLY A 97 17.82 -8.80 6.60
CA GLY A 97 18.30 -9.55 7.76
C GLY A 97 19.16 -8.68 8.67
N LEU A 98 20.11 -7.93 8.09
CA LEU A 98 20.95 -7.01 8.85
C LEU A 98 20.14 -5.85 9.45
N GLN A 99 19.22 -5.27 8.69
CA GLN A 99 18.33 -4.20 9.17
C GLN A 99 17.48 -4.66 10.36
N LEU A 100 16.92 -5.87 10.28
CA LEU A 100 16.15 -6.46 11.37
C LEU A 100 17.03 -6.77 12.59
N ALA A 101 18.22 -7.35 12.38
CA ALA A 101 19.14 -7.65 13.46
C ALA A 101 19.58 -6.37 14.18
N LEU A 102 20.03 -5.35 13.44
CA LEU A 102 20.44 -4.06 14.01
C LEU A 102 19.27 -3.32 14.66
N GLY A 103 18.09 -3.32 14.02
CA GLY A 103 16.88 -2.70 14.57
C GLY A 103 16.42 -3.37 15.86
N MET A 104 16.49 -4.71 15.93
CA MET A 104 16.14 -5.48 17.12
C MET A 104 17.17 -5.29 18.24
N CYS A 105 18.47 -5.37 17.94
CA CYS A 105 19.53 -5.07 18.90
C CYS A 105 19.39 -3.65 19.47
N GLY A 106 19.17 -2.66 18.60
CA GLY A 106 18.91 -1.27 18.99
C GLY A 106 17.66 -1.13 19.85
N ALA A 107 16.56 -1.80 19.49
CA ALA A 107 15.33 -1.78 20.27
C ALA A 107 15.50 -2.40 21.66
N LEU A 108 16.20 -3.54 21.78
CA LEU A 108 16.49 -4.20 23.05
C LEU A 108 17.39 -3.35 23.94
N LEU A 109 18.41 -2.71 23.36
CA LEU A 109 19.28 -1.80 24.10
C LEU A 109 18.46 -0.62 24.63
N LEU A 110 17.64 0.00 23.78
CA LEU A 110 16.76 1.12 24.12
C LEU A 110 15.54 0.74 24.99
N ASN A 111 15.31 -0.55 25.22
CA ASN A 111 14.30 -1.05 26.16
C ASN A 111 14.78 -1.01 27.61
N GLN A 112 16.10 -0.89 27.84
CA GLN A 112 16.65 -0.68 29.17
C GLN A 112 16.33 0.73 29.69
N ARG A 113 16.47 0.96 31.00
CA ARG A 113 16.23 2.28 31.62
C ARG A 113 17.38 3.23 31.27
N ILE A 114 17.40 3.73 30.03
CA ILE A 114 18.40 4.70 29.57
C ILE A 114 17.90 6.13 29.83
N PRO A 115 18.72 7.01 30.44
CA PRO A 115 18.43 8.45 30.44
C PRO A 115 18.47 9.01 29.00
N LEU A 116 17.61 10.00 28.68
CA LEU A 116 17.46 10.61 27.34
C LEU A 116 16.85 9.74 26.20
N ARG A 117 16.05 8.72 26.52
CA ARG A 117 15.37 7.84 25.53
C ARG A 117 14.63 8.60 24.40
N GLY A 118 14.06 9.76 24.69
CA GLY A 118 13.37 10.61 23.70
C GLY A 118 14.31 11.25 22.67
N ALA A 119 15.48 11.74 23.10
CA ALA A 119 16.45 12.38 22.20
C ALA A 119 17.12 11.34 21.28
N VAL A 120 17.47 10.17 21.81
CA VAL A 120 18.05 9.07 21.02
C VAL A 120 17.07 8.59 19.95
N ARG A 121 15.78 8.45 20.28
CA ARG A 121 14.75 8.04 19.30
C ARG A 121 14.56 9.08 18.20
N GLY A 122 14.62 10.37 18.52
CA GLY A 122 14.55 11.45 17.53
C GLY A 122 15.75 11.44 16.57
N LEU A 123 16.97 11.27 17.09
CA LEU A 123 18.20 11.28 16.29
C LEU A 123 18.25 10.11 15.30
N VAL A 124 17.77 8.93 15.70
CA VAL A 124 17.65 7.75 14.84
C VAL A 124 16.61 7.93 13.70
N MET A 125 15.67 8.88 13.81
CA MET A 125 14.73 9.16 12.71
C MET A 125 15.30 10.10 11.64
N ILE A 126 16.35 10.87 11.94
CA ILE A 126 16.93 11.84 11.00
C ILE A 126 17.39 11.18 9.69
N PRO A 127 18.12 10.04 9.72
CA PRO A 127 18.55 9.37 8.49
C PRO A 127 17.39 8.84 7.64
N TRP A 128 16.23 8.55 8.25
CA TRP A 128 15.06 8.12 7.48
C TRP A 128 14.47 9.25 6.63
N ALA A 129 14.65 10.50 7.07
CA ALA A 129 14.19 11.68 6.33
C ALA A 129 15.21 12.17 5.28
N THR A 130 16.46 11.70 5.31
CA THR A 130 17.45 12.13 4.32
C THR A 130 17.16 11.50 2.94
N PRO A 131 17.06 12.30 1.87
CA PRO A 131 16.90 11.78 0.51
C PRO A 131 18.04 10.82 0.15
N SER A 132 17.70 9.66 -0.43
CA SER A 132 18.69 8.67 -0.86
C SER A 132 19.68 9.19 -1.91
N VAL A 133 19.32 10.26 -2.64
CA VAL A 133 20.16 10.92 -3.65
C VAL A 133 21.43 11.54 -3.05
N LEU A 134 21.44 11.85 -1.75
CA LEU A 134 22.61 12.44 -1.06
C LEU A 134 23.60 11.39 -0.55
N VAL A 135 23.23 10.10 -0.58
CA VAL A 135 23.97 8.99 0.03
C VAL A 135 24.68 8.13 -1.02
N ALA A 136 24.32 8.28 -2.30
CA ALA A 136 24.98 7.65 -3.46
C ALA A 136 26.07 8.56 -4.04
#